data_AF-A0A9D1Z5R6-F1
#
_entry.id   AF-A0A9D1Z5R6-F1
#
_cell.length_a   1.000
_cell.length_b   1.000
_cell.length_c   1.000
_cell.angle_alpha   90.00
_cell.angle_beta   90.00
_cell.angle_gamma   90.00
#
_symmetry.space_group_name_H-M   'P 1'
#
loop_
_entity.id
_entity.type
_entity.pdbx_description
1 polymer ?
#
loop_
_entity_poly.entity_id
_entity_poly.type
_entity_poly.pdbx_seq_one_letter_code
_entity_poly.pdbx_strand_id
1 'polypeptide(L)' 'MNTRPEEVVSILREEIEEYDTRVRRDETGTVLEVGDGIATVYGLDKAVYGELVELDT' A
#
# COMPACT_ATOMS: atom_id res chain seq x y z
N MET A 1 -10.99 -13.89 7.73
CA MET A 1 -10.50 -13.10 6.59
C MET A 1 -11.66 -12.24 6.11
N ASN A 2 -11.75 -11.01 6.61
CA ASN A 2 -12.77 -10.04 6.24
C ASN A 2 -12.05 -8.93 5.47
N THR A 3 -11.66 -9.20 4.23
CA THR A 3 -11.09 -8.17 3.34
C THR A 3 -12.19 -7.16 3.10
N ARG A 4 -12.11 -6.01 3.78
CA ARG A 4 -13.05 -4.89 3.64
C ARG A 4 -13.02 -4.43 2.20
N PRO A 5 -14.07 -4.68 1.40
CA PRO A 5 -14.05 -4.38 -0.04
C PRO A 5 -13.83 -2.89 -0.33
N GLU A 6 -14.23 -2.05 0.62
CA GLU A 6 -14.19 -0.59 0.53
C GLU A 6 -12.76 -0.05 0.37
N GLU A 7 -11.77 -0.62 1.07
CA GLU A 7 -10.36 -0.21 0.98
C GLU A 7 -9.74 -0.55 -0.36
N VAL A 8 -10.02 -1.76 -0.86
CA VAL A 8 -9.51 -2.19 -2.17
C VAL A 8 -10.12 -1.32 -3.27
N VAL A 9 -11.39 -0.95 -3.16
CA VAL A 9 -12.06 -0.08 -4.12
C VAL A 9 -11.51 1.35 -4.08
N SER A 10 -11.14 1.89 -2.92
CA SER A 10 -10.49 3.20 -2.85
C SER A 10 -9.11 3.20 -3.52
N ILE A 11 -8.30 2.15 -3.28
CA ILE A 11 -6.98 2.01 -3.90
C ILE A 11 -7.08 1.94 -5.42
N LEU A 12 -8.04 1.14 -5.93
CA LEU A 12 -8.27 1.02 -7.37
C LEU A 12 -8.74 2.33 -8.02
N ARG A 13 -9.48 3.18 -7.29
CA ARG A 13 -9.86 4.51 -7.80
C ARG A 13 -8.67 5.44 -7.88
N GLU A 14 -7.85 5.45 -6.85
CA GLU A 14 -6.63 6.25 -6.78
C GLU A 14 -5.61 5.83 -7.86
N GLU A 15 -5.51 4.52 -8.17
CA GLU A 15 -4.74 4.01 -9.33
C GLU A 15 -5.18 4.56 -10.68
N ILE A 16 -6.48 4.79 -10.86
CA ILE A 16 -7.01 5.35 -12.11
C ILE A 16 -6.76 6.86 -12.16
N GLU A 17 -6.85 7.56 -11.05
CA GLU A 17 -6.58 9.01 -10.95
C GLU A 17 -5.09 9.33 -11.09
N GLU A 18 -4.21 8.49 -10.54
CA GLU A 18 -2.75 8.69 -10.53
C GLU A 18 -2.00 7.89 -11.62
N TYR A 19 -2.68 7.44 -12.66
CA TYR A 19 -2.12 6.54 -13.69
C TYR A 19 -0.84 7.05 -14.40
N ASP A 20 -0.60 8.36 -14.43
CA ASP A 20 0.63 8.99 -14.97
C ASP A 20 1.82 8.92 -13.98
N THR A 21 1.54 8.68 -12.68
CA THR A 21 2.49 8.75 -11.56
C THR A 21 3.05 7.36 -11.18
N ARG A 22 2.94 6.37 -12.07
CA ARG A 22 3.29 4.95 -11.82
C ARG A 22 4.66 4.71 -11.19
N VAL A 23 5.65 5.58 -11.44
CA VAL A 23 6.99 5.47 -10.84
C VAL A 23 6.97 5.64 -9.32
N ARG A 24 6.05 6.43 -8.75
CA ARG A 24 5.98 6.62 -7.29
C ARG A 24 5.46 5.39 -6.54
N ARG A 25 4.54 4.63 -7.15
CA ARG A 25 3.96 3.41 -6.52
C ARG A 25 4.96 2.27 -6.38
N ASP A 26 6.02 2.23 -7.19
CA ASP A 26 7.09 1.24 -7.03
C ASP A 26 7.78 1.34 -5.65
N GLU A 27 7.81 2.54 -5.07
CA GLU A 27 8.57 2.87 -3.84
C GLU A 27 7.68 3.18 -2.63
N THR A 28 6.36 3.32 -2.82
CA THR A 28 5.39 3.60 -1.75
C THR A 28 4.24 2.58 -1.74
N GLY A 29 3.55 2.47 -0.62
CA GLY A 29 2.42 1.54 -0.48
C GLY A 29 1.37 2.04 0.49
N THR A 30 0.22 1.38 0.48
CA THR A 30 -0.93 1.70 1.32
C THR A 30 -1.14 0.62 2.36
N VAL A 31 -1.26 1.01 3.63
CA VAL A 31 -1.58 0.08 4.71
C VAL A 31 -3.01 -0.42 4.54
N LEU A 32 -3.19 -1.74 4.46
CA LEU A 32 -4.49 -2.40 4.37
C LEU A 32 -5.02 -2.80 5.76
N GLU A 33 -4.13 -3.32 6.61
CA GLU A 33 -4.49 -3.84 7.93
C GLU A 33 -3.35 -3.62 8.91
N VAL A 34 -3.68 -3.32 10.17
CA VAL A 34 -2.73 -3.21 11.28
C VAL A 34 -3.24 -4.03 12.47
N GLY A 35 -2.38 -4.87 13.03
CA GLY A 35 -2.67 -5.66 14.23
C GLY A 35 -1.41 -6.17 14.91
N ASP A 36 -1.37 -6.12 16.25
CA ASP A 36 -0.25 -6.63 17.08
C ASP A 36 1.15 -6.18 16.63
N GLY A 37 1.27 -4.94 16.14
CA GLY A 37 2.54 -4.38 15.65
C GLY A 37 2.95 -4.88 14.26
N ILE A 38 2.07 -5.56 13.54
CA ILE A 38 2.24 -6.01 12.16
C ILE A 38 1.29 -5.22 11.27
N ALA A 39 1.82 -4.64 10.20
CA ALA A 39 1.04 -3.99 9.15
C ALA A 39 1.10 -4.80 7.86
N THR A 40 -0.04 -5.02 7.23
CA THR A 40 -0.13 -5.57 5.87
C THR A 40 -0.26 -4.40 4.89
N VAL A 41 0.67 -4.28 3.95
CA VAL A 41 0.76 -3.15 3.01
C VAL A 41 0.59 -3.66 1.59
N TYR A 42 -0.12 -2.89 0.76
CA TYR A 42 -0.23 -3.08 -0.68
C TYR A 42 0.67 -2.09 -1.43
N GLY A 43 1.44 -2.54 -2.42
CA GLY A 43 2.47 -1.74 -3.10
C GLY A 43 3.87 -2.11 -2.62
N LEU A 44 4.79 -1.13 -2.62
CA LEU A 44 6.22 -1.34 -2.29
C LEU A 44 6.88 -2.43 -3.16
N ASP A 45 6.58 -2.42 -4.47
CA ASP A 45 6.97 -3.49 -5.40
C ASP A 45 8.50 -3.72 -5.50
N LYS A 46 9.30 -2.72 -5.13
CA LYS A 46 10.77 -2.80 -5.12
C LYS A 46 11.40 -3.01 -3.74
N ALA A 47 10.60 -3.07 -2.67
CA ALA A 47 11.13 -3.26 -1.33
C ALA A 47 11.82 -4.63 -1.19
N VAL A 48 12.96 -4.65 -0.50
CA VAL A 48 13.72 -5.88 -0.26
C VAL A 48 13.48 -6.44 1.15
N TYR A 49 13.68 -7.75 1.30
CA TYR A 49 13.54 -8.39 2.61
C TYR A 49 14.51 -7.78 3.63
N GLY A 50 13.97 -7.33 4.77
CA GLY A 50 14.76 -6.72 5.84
C GLY A 50 15.04 -5.23 5.65
N GLU A 51 14.47 -4.60 4.62
CA GLU A 51 14.50 -3.16 4.44
C GLU A 51 13.67 -2.45 5.53
N LEU A 52 14.14 -1.28 5.97
CA LEU A 52 13.41 -0.40 6.87
C LEU A 52 12.42 0.42 6.06
N VAL A 53 11.14 0.34 6.43
CA VAL A 53 10.07 1.11 5.82
C VAL A 53 9.62 2.19 6.80
N GLU A 54 9.58 3.43 6.34
CA GLU A 54 9.03 4.55 7.09
C GLU A 54 7.52 4.61 6.89
N LEU A 55 6.78 4.90 7.96
CA LEU A 55 5.33 5.06 7.93
C LEU A 55 4.99 6.53 8.06
N ASP A 56 4.29 7.08 7.08
CA ASP A 56 3.73 8.43 7.17
C ASP A 56 2.59 8.44 8.22
N THR A 57 2.53 9.53 9.00
CA THR A 57 1.49 9.78 10.02
C THR A 57 0.42 10.73 9.51
#